data_AF-A0A7R9DYD5-F1
#
_entry.id   AF-A0A7R9DYD5-F1
#
_cell.length_a   1.000
_cell.length_b   1.000
_cell.length_c   1.000
_cell.angle_alpha   90.00
_cell.angle_beta   90.00
_cell.angle_gamma   90.00
#
_symmetry.space_group_name_H-M   'P 1'
#
loop_
_entity.id
_entity.type
_entity.pdbx_description
1 polymer ?
#
loop_
_entity_poly.entity_id
_entity_poly.type
_entity_poly.pdbx_seq_one_letter_code
_entity_poly.pdbx_strand_id
1 'polypeptide(L)'
;MDTDPGIVCFQHCSLGKMFCLGLPDSCPFCGALLATAHFTLLPFRVPYPFVRAAQHPCSIVIRPSTGDFLNDYPSCKDLHIAVTSANGQVVEFDSAGLQHGRTDMWQQCLVVKGASRPWTEHWDRTLQEVSSQDCWTKQR
;
A
#
# COMPACT_ATOMS: atom_id res chain seq x y z
N MET A 1 -13.83 -18.23 3.13
CA MET A 1 -13.37 -18.56 1.78
C MET A 1 -12.74 -17.31 1.25
N ASP A 2 -11.43 -17.32 1.05
CA ASP A 2 -10.67 -16.16 0.64
C ASP A 2 -10.83 -16.03 -0.89
N THR A 3 -11.81 -15.25 -1.33
CA THR A 3 -12.17 -15.07 -2.74
C THR A 3 -11.39 -13.93 -3.40
N ASP A 4 -10.34 -13.41 -2.75
CA ASP A 4 -9.47 -12.40 -3.35
C ASP A 4 -8.41 -13.09 -4.24
N PRO A 5 -8.56 -13.05 -5.58
CA PRO A 5 -7.56 -13.58 -6.51
C PRO A 5 -6.23 -12.80 -6.43
N GLY A 6 -6.20 -11.65 -5.74
CA GLY A 6 -5.09 -10.72 -5.73
C GLY A 6 -4.84 -10.14 -7.12
N ILE A 7 -3.61 -9.70 -7.36
CA ILE A 7 -3.20 -9.21 -8.67
C ILE A 7 -2.75 -10.41 -9.50
N VAL A 8 -3.39 -10.64 -10.63
CA VAL A 8 -3.06 -11.72 -11.58
C VAL A 8 -2.27 -11.12 -12.72
N CYS A 9 -1.15 -11.76 -13.07
CA CYS A 9 -0.35 -11.44 -14.25
C CYS A 9 -0.49 -12.53 -15.30
N PHE A 10 -0.68 -12.15 -16.56
CA PHE A 10 -0.69 -13.08 -17.69
C PHE A 10 -0.21 -12.43 -18.99
N GLN A 11 0.12 -13.27 -19.97
CA GLN A 11 0.40 -12.83 -21.33
C GLN A 11 -0.10 -13.89 -22.31
N HIS A 12 -0.92 -13.47 -23.27
CA HIS A 12 -1.42 -14.37 -24.32
C HIS A 12 -1.18 -13.83 -25.74
N CYS A 13 -0.89 -12.54 -25.89
CA CYS A 13 -0.47 -11.93 -27.15
C CYS A 13 0.86 -11.18 -26.97
N SER A 14 1.48 -10.77 -28.09
CA SER A 14 2.76 -10.08 -28.10
C SER A 14 2.71 -8.62 -27.61
N LEU A 15 1.50 -8.08 -27.36
CA LEU A 15 1.31 -6.67 -27.02
C LEU A 15 1.75 -6.32 -25.59
N GLY A 16 1.86 -7.31 -24.70
CA GLY A 16 2.47 -7.13 -23.39
C GLY A 16 1.91 -8.04 -22.31
N LYS A 17 2.50 -7.92 -21.12
CA LYS A 17 1.98 -8.52 -19.89
C LYS A 17 0.82 -7.68 -19.36
N MET A 18 -0.20 -8.35 -18.87
CA MET A 18 -1.36 -7.72 -18.28
C MET A 18 -1.44 -8.00 -16.79
N PHE A 19 -1.90 -7.01 -16.04
CA PHE A 19 -2.19 -7.12 -14.63
C PHE A 19 -3.66 -6.80 -14.39
N CYS A 20 -4.37 -7.68 -13.70
CA CYS A 20 -5.79 -7.54 -13.44
C CYS A 20 -6.17 -8.14 -12.09
N LEU A 21 -7.26 -7.63 -11.49
CA LEU A 21 -7.85 -8.20 -10.28
C LEU A 21 -8.73 -9.43 -10.57
N GLY A 22 -8.93 -9.75 -11.84
CA GLY A 22 -9.67 -10.92 -12.29
C GLY A 22 -9.40 -11.12 -13.78
N LEU A 23 -9.26 -12.38 -14.20
CA LEU A 23 -9.00 -12.68 -15.61
C LEU A 23 -10.23 -12.27 -16.44
N PRO A 24 -10.10 -11.37 -17.43
CA PRO A 24 -11.24 -11.00 -18.27
C PRO A 24 -11.62 -12.15 -19.22
N ASP A 25 -12.83 -12.13 -19.78
CA ASP A 25 -13.26 -13.14 -20.76
C ASP A 25 -12.54 -12.98 -22.10
N SER A 26 -12.21 -11.73 -22.45
CA SER A 26 -11.55 -11.36 -23.71
C SER A 26 -10.33 -10.51 -23.44
N CYS A 27 -9.33 -10.63 -24.31
CA CYS A 27 -8.17 -9.74 -24.25
C CYS A 27 -8.57 -8.29 -24.59
N PRO A 28 -8.23 -7.30 -23.75
CA PRO A 28 -8.48 -5.89 -24.02
C PRO A 28 -7.59 -5.32 -25.13
N PHE A 29 -6.50 -5.99 -25.49
CA PHE A 29 -5.61 -5.55 -26.56
C PHE A 29 -5.98 -6.08 -27.95
N CYS A 30 -6.35 -7.36 -28.08
CA CYS A 30 -6.66 -7.96 -29.38
C CYS A 30 -8.06 -8.60 -29.49
N GLY A 31 -8.87 -8.57 -28.43
CA GLY A 31 -10.24 -9.07 -28.43
C GLY A 31 -10.40 -10.59 -28.38
N ALA A 32 -9.32 -11.37 -28.38
CA ALA A 32 -9.40 -12.84 -28.36
C ALA A 32 -9.99 -13.37 -27.04
N LEU A 33 -10.86 -14.39 -27.13
CA LEU A 33 -11.41 -15.09 -25.97
C LEU A 33 -10.32 -15.81 -25.18
N LEU A 34 -10.14 -15.45 -23.92
CA LEU A 34 -9.07 -15.98 -23.06
C LEU A 34 -9.34 -17.41 -22.60
N ALA A 35 -10.60 -17.84 -22.55
CA ALA A 35 -10.98 -19.21 -22.22
C ALA A 35 -10.41 -20.26 -23.20
N THR A 36 -10.15 -19.87 -24.45
CA THR A 36 -9.62 -20.75 -25.51
C THR A 36 -8.29 -20.27 -26.08
N ALA A 37 -7.71 -19.19 -25.53
CA ALA A 37 -6.47 -18.62 -26.03
C ALA A 37 -5.26 -19.43 -25.59
N HIS A 38 -4.23 -19.45 -26.43
CA HIS A 38 -2.92 -19.94 -26.03
C HIS A 38 -2.16 -18.85 -25.27
N PHE A 39 -1.71 -19.15 -24.05
CA PHE A 39 -0.96 -18.21 -23.23
C PHE A 39 0.54 -18.36 -23.48
N THR A 40 1.24 -17.25 -23.73
CA THR A 40 2.70 -17.18 -23.67
C THR A 40 3.19 -17.24 -22.22
N LEU A 41 2.41 -16.69 -21.30
CA LEU A 41 2.60 -16.75 -19.86
C LEU A 41 1.25 -17.03 -19.20
N LEU A 42 1.12 -18.23 -18.63
CA LEU A 42 -0.09 -18.65 -17.93
C LEU A 42 -0.45 -17.66 -16.81
N PRO A 43 -1.74 -17.45 -16.52
CA PRO A 43 -2.14 -16.60 -15.40
C PRO A 43 -1.55 -17.09 -14.07
N PHE A 44 -0.91 -16.20 -13.33
CA PHE A 44 -0.41 -16.46 -11.99
C PHE A 44 -0.60 -15.25 -11.08
N ARG A 45 -0.75 -15.49 -9.78
CA ARG A 45 -0.87 -14.44 -8.77
C ARG A 45 0.51 -13.84 -8.49
N VAL A 46 0.64 -12.52 -8.58
CA VAL A 46 1.86 -11.82 -8.15
C VAL A 46 1.83 -11.52 -6.65
N PRO A 47 2.99 -11.31 -6.00
CA PRO A 47 3.03 -10.91 -4.61
C PRO A 47 2.18 -9.66 -4.37
N TYR A 48 1.45 -9.65 -3.24
CA TYR A 48 0.63 -8.50 -2.87
C TYR A 48 1.57 -7.32 -2.53
N PRO A 49 1.42 -6.15 -3.19
CA PRO A 49 2.36 -5.05 -3.03
C PRO A 49 2.16 -4.29 -1.72
N PHE A 50 1.01 -4.46 -1.06
CA PHE A 50 0.67 -3.76 0.16
C PHE A 50 1.03 -4.58 1.40
N VAL A 51 1.43 -3.86 2.43
CA VAL A 51 1.89 -4.43 3.69
C VAL A 51 1.16 -3.80 4.85
N ARG A 52 1.28 -4.44 6.03
CA ARG A 52 0.81 -3.87 7.29
C ARG A 52 1.91 -2.99 7.87
N ALA A 53 1.62 -1.72 8.13
CA ALA A 53 2.63 -0.78 8.62
C ALA A 53 3.36 -1.27 9.88
N ALA A 54 2.65 -1.91 10.81
CA ALA A 54 3.26 -2.44 12.04
C ALA A 54 4.36 -3.49 11.83
N GLN A 55 4.43 -4.11 10.66
CA GLN A 55 5.50 -5.08 10.35
C GLN A 55 6.75 -4.40 9.78
N HIS A 56 6.69 -3.10 9.53
CA HIS A 56 7.77 -2.31 8.94
C HIS A 56 8.17 -1.20 9.89
N PRO A 57 9.06 -1.47 10.87
CA PRO A 57 9.50 -0.46 11.82
C PRO A 57 10.33 0.64 11.15
N CYS A 58 10.37 1.81 11.80
CA CYS A 58 11.14 2.98 11.36
C CYS A 58 10.94 3.34 9.87
N SER A 59 9.70 3.33 9.40
CA SER A 59 9.37 3.46 7.99
C SER A 59 8.35 4.56 7.73
N ILE A 60 8.47 5.18 6.57
CA ILE A 60 7.46 6.05 5.98
C ILE A 60 6.51 5.16 5.18
N VAL A 61 5.23 5.20 5.55
CA VAL A 61 4.17 4.44 4.92
C VAL A 61 3.12 5.37 4.31
N ILE A 62 2.54 4.94 3.19
CA ILE A 62 1.49 5.69 2.49
C ILE A 62 0.30 4.80 2.17
N ARG A 63 -0.90 5.37 2.24
CA ARG A 63 -2.16 4.73 1.83
C ARG A 63 -3.09 5.75 1.16
N PRO A 64 -4.12 5.32 0.44
CA PRO A 64 -5.22 6.20 0.05
C PRO A 64 -5.86 6.82 1.29
N SER A 65 -6.25 8.10 1.22
CA SER A 65 -7.01 8.74 2.30
C SER A 65 -8.39 8.09 2.50
N THR A 66 -8.96 7.50 1.45
CA THR A 66 -10.24 6.78 1.46
C THR A 66 -10.13 5.52 0.62
N GLY A 67 -10.70 4.41 1.10
CA GLY A 67 -10.70 3.12 0.40
C GLY A 67 -9.32 2.47 0.31
N ASP A 68 -9.11 1.63 -0.71
CA ASP A 68 -7.84 0.96 -1.00
C ASP A 68 -7.28 1.28 -2.41
N PHE A 69 -6.00 0.93 -2.63
CA PHE A 69 -5.26 1.25 -3.85
C PHE A 69 -5.76 0.49 -5.09
N LEU A 70 -6.39 -0.67 -4.94
CA LEU A 70 -6.76 -1.54 -6.06
C LEU A 70 -8.20 -1.30 -6.53
N ASN A 71 -9.09 -0.94 -5.62
CA ASN A 71 -10.54 -0.87 -5.86
C ASN A 71 -11.06 0.57 -5.90
N ASP A 72 -10.59 1.44 -5.00
CA ASP A 72 -11.28 2.70 -4.68
C ASP A 72 -10.44 3.96 -4.94
N TYR A 73 -9.18 3.81 -5.35
CA TYR A 73 -8.24 4.92 -5.50
C TYR A 73 -8.09 5.38 -6.97
N PRO A 74 -8.86 6.38 -7.43
CA PRO A 74 -8.56 7.06 -8.68
C PRO A 74 -7.32 7.95 -8.51
N SER A 75 -6.60 8.18 -9.61
CA SER A 75 -5.31 8.90 -9.63
C SER A 75 -5.34 10.35 -9.15
N CYS A 76 -6.52 10.91 -8.88
CA CYS A 76 -6.72 12.28 -8.41
C CYS A 76 -7.06 12.41 -6.92
N LYS A 77 -7.08 11.31 -6.16
CA LYS A 77 -7.37 11.34 -4.71
C LYS A 77 -6.10 11.58 -3.91
N ASP A 78 -6.28 12.19 -2.74
CA ASP A 78 -5.18 12.43 -1.83
C ASP A 78 -4.67 11.13 -1.21
N LEU A 79 -3.36 11.12 -0.96
CA LEU A 79 -2.69 10.09 -0.17
C LEU A 79 -2.54 10.57 1.26
N HIS A 80 -2.59 9.61 2.17
CA HIS A 80 -2.33 9.79 3.58
C HIS A 80 -0.99 9.17 3.95
N ILE A 81 -0.21 9.87 4.78
CA ILE A 81 1.16 9.48 5.14
C ILE A 81 1.23 9.26 6.65
N ALA A 82 1.96 8.23 7.05
CA ALA A 82 2.34 8.01 8.43
C ALA A 82 3.79 7.53 8.53
N VAL A 83 4.30 7.55 9.74
CA VAL A 83 5.58 6.97 10.11
C VAL A 83 5.38 5.88 11.14
N THR A 84 6.22 4.87 11.12
CA THR A 84 6.24 3.82 12.14
C THR A 84 7.44 4.00 13.06
N SER A 85 7.24 3.82 14.35
CA SER A 85 8.35 3.75 15.31
C SER A 85 9.13 2.43 15.18
N ALA A 86 10.16 2.24 16.01
CA ALA A 86 10.95 1.01 16.05
C ALA A 86 10.15 -0.22 16.49
N ASN A 87 9.06 -0.03 17.23
CA ASN A 87 8.15 -1.10 17.63
C ASN A 87 6.97 -1.31 16.65
N GLY A 88 6.95 -0.58 15.53
CA GLY A 88 5.87 -0.67 14.53
C GLY A 88 4.61 0.10 14.89
N GLN A 89 4.61 0.91 15.94
CA GLN A 89 3.48 1.80 16.22
C GLN A 89 3.38 2.87 15.14
N VAL A 90 2.19 3.02 14.56
CA VAL A 90 1.92 4.06 13.56
C VAL A 90 1.71 5.40 14.25
N VAL A 91 2.37 6.43 13.74
CA VAL A 91 2.20 7.84 14.09
C VAL A 91 1.80 8.59 12.83
N GLU A 92 0.63 9.24 12.87
CA GLU A 92 0.04 9.92 11.71
C GLU A 92 -0.53 11.28 12.14
N PHE A 93 -0.71 12.19 11.19
CA PHE A 93 -1.39 13.45 11.44
C PHE A 93 -2.64 13.53 10.58
N ASP A 94 -3.81 13.65 11.20
CA ASP A 94 -5.09 13.72 10.51
C ASP A 94 -5.95 14.89 11.01
N SER A 95 -7.24 14.90 10.67
CA SER A 95 -8.19 15.94 11.11
C SER A 95 -8.34 16.09 12.63
N ALA A 96 -7.87 15.12 13.42
CA ALA A 96 -7.82 15.18 14.89
C ALA A 96 -6.45 15.65 15.42
N GLY A 97 -5.50 15.98 14.54
CA GLY A 97 -4.11 16.33 14.88
C GLY A 97 -3.20 15.10 14.82
N LEU A 98 -2.10 15.13 15.58
CA LEU A 98 -1.19 13.98 15.68
C LEU A 98 -1.85 12.83 16.45
N GLN A 99 -1.80 11.63 15.89
CA GLN A 99 -2.38 10.42 16.42
C GLN A 99 -1.32 9.31 16.52
N HIS A 100 -1.48 8.43 17.51
CA HIS A 100 -0.63 7.26 17.73
C HIS A 100 -1.46 5.98 17.76
N GLY A 101 -0.91 4.88 17.26
CA GLY A 101 -1.44 3.53 17.49
C GLY A 101 -2.67 3.14 16.65
N ARG A 102 -3.05 3.92 15.63
CA ARG A 102 -4.12 3.58 14.68
C ARG A 102 -3.72 2.52 13.65
N THR A 103 -2.96 1.51 14.07
CA THR A 103 -2.35 0.50 13.20
C THR A 103 -3.37 -0.29 12.36
N ASP A 104 -4.59 -0.47 12.86
CA ASP A 104 -5.67 -1.18 12.16
C ASP A 104 -6.11 -0.48 10.87
N MET A 105 -5.89 0.83 10.75
CA MET A 105 -6.18 1.60 9.53
C MET A 105 -5.06 1.49 8.49
N TRP A 106 -3.95 0.82 8.84
CA TRP A 106 -2.70 0.76 8.06
C TRP A 106 -2.34 -0.67 7.67
N GLN A 107 -3.34 -1.49 7.37
CA GLN A 107 -3.18 -2.89 6.97
C GLN A 107 -2.82 -3.07 5.49
N GLN A 108 -3.14 -2.08 4.66
CA GLN A 108 -2.86 -2.05 3.22
C GLN A 108 -2.19 -0.73 2.86
N CYS A 109 -0.88 -0.65 3.12
CA CYS A 109 -0.07 0.52 2.80
C CYS A 109 1.14 0.14 1.95
N LEU A 110 1.77 1.14 1.33
CA LEU A 110 3.07 1.01 0.69
C LEU A 110 4.15 1.57 1.61
N VAL A 111 5.30 0.90 1.66
CA VAL A 111 6.50 1.43 2.33
C VAL A 111 7.30 2.22 1.30
N VAL A 112 7.47 3.52 1.53
CA VAL A 112 8.25 4.38 0.64
C VAL A 112 9.73 4.32 0.99
N LYS A 113 10.05 4.36 2.28
CA LYS A 113 11.43 4.36 2.78
C LYS A 113 11.47 3.89 4.23
N GLY A 114 12.44 3.05 4.56
CA GLY A 114 12.79 2.69 5.94
C GLY A 114 14.12 3.32 6.34
N ALA A 115 14.25 3.69 7.62
CA ALA A 115 15.55 3.98 8.21
C ALA A 115 16.35 2.68 8.34
N SER A 116 17.67 2.75 8.13
CA SER A 116 18.54 1.61 8.39
C SER A 116 18.73 1.40 9.89
N ARG A 117 19.05 0.17 10.30
CA ARG A 117 19.22 -0.21 11.73
C ARG A 117 20.01 0.77 12.60
N PRO A 118 21.14 1.36 12.15
CA PRO A 118 21.90 2.32 12.97
C PRO A 118 21.13 3.59 13.34
N TRP A 119 20.10 3.95 12.57
CA TRP A 119 19.30 5.15 12.77
C TRP A 119 18.03 4.92 13.57
N THR A 120 17.71 3.67 13.95
CA THR A 120 16.48 3.32 14.67
C THR A 120 16.31 4.10 15.97
N GLU A 121 17.36 4.26 16.78
CA GLU A 121 17.28 5.02 18.03
C GLU A 121 17.08 6.51 17.79
N HIS A 122 17.76 7.07 16.79
CA HIS A 122 17.62 8.49 16.43
C HIS A 122 16.21 8.76 15.89
N TRP A 123 15.71 7.87 15.04
CA TRP A 123 14.35 7.92 14.49
C TRP A 123 13.30 8.00 15.60
N ASP A 124 13.34 7.07 16.55
CA ASP A 124 12.35 7.02 17.64
C ASP A 124 12.48 8.22 18.58
N ARG A 125 13.71 8.66 18.88
CA ARG A 125 13.93 9.87 19.68
C ARG A 125 13.34 11.09 19.01
N THR A 126 13.64 11.31 17.73
CA THR A 126 13.07 12.43 16.97
C THR A 126 11.56 12.33 16.87
N LEU A 127 11.02 11.13 16.66
CA LEU A 127 9.57 10.94 16.62
C LEU A 127 8.90 11.29 17.95
N GLN A 128 9.52 10.92 19.08
CA GLN A 128 9.06 11.31 20.42
C GLN A 128 9.17 12.81 20.67
N GLU A 129 10.31 13.43 20.34
CA GLU A 129 10.55 14.87 20.48
C GLU A 129 9.59 15.70 19.62
N VAL A 130 9.26 15.24 18.41
CA VAL A 130 8.27 15.89 17.54
C VAL A 130 6.87 15.68 18.10
N SER A 131 6.55 14.46 18.55
CA SER A 131 5.22 14.12 19.07
C SER A 131 4.85 14.86 20.36
N SER A 132 5.84 15.30 21.15
CA SER A 132 5.62 16.03 22.40
C SER A 132 5.44 17.54 22.20
N GLN A 133 5.56 18.05 20.97
CA GLN A 133 5.35 19.47 20.69
C GLN A 133 3.86 19.80 20.65
N ASP A 134 3.44 20.84 21.38
CA ASP A 134 2.06 21.31 21.42
C ASP A 134 1.54 21.90 20.10
N CYS A 135 2.38 21.96 19.06
CA CYS A 135 2.03 22.54 17.76
C CYS A 135 1.27 21.59 16.84
N TRP A 136 1.27 20.28 17.10
CA TRP A 136 0.62 19.26 16.27
C TRP A 136 -0.85 19.03 16.62
N THR A 137 -1.61 20.12 16.71
CA THR A 137 -3.05 20.09 16.97
C THR A 137 -3.85 20.23 15.68
N LYS A 138 -5.11 19.80 15.68
CA LYS A 138 -6.04 19.90 14.53
C LYS A 138 -6.27 21.32 13.98
N GLN A 139 -5.89 22.36 14.73
CA GLN A 139 -6.19 23.76 14.43
C GLN A 139 -5.10 24.44 13.59
N ARG A 140 -4.06 23.70 13.20
CA ARG A 140 -2.98 24.16 12.35
C ARG A 140 -2.92 23.37 11.05
#